data_AF-A0A0D0IEA6-F1
#
_entry.id   AF-A0A0D0IEA6-F1
#
_cell.length_a   1.000
_cell.length_b   1.000
_cell.length_c   1.000
_cell.angle_alpha   90.00
_cell.angle_beta   90.00
_cell.angle_gamma   90.00
#
_symmetry.space_group_name_H-M   'P 1'
#
loop_
_entity.id
_entity.type
_entity.pdbx_description
1 polymer ?
#
loop_
_entity_poly.entity_id
_entity_poly.type
_entity_poly.pdbx_seq_one_letter_code
_entity_poly.pdbx_strand_id
1 'polypeptide(L)'
;MKIIEVDEELYQYIASQTRSIGESASDILRRLLSLPVHTSIVNDLIITSAETDQKPKQAINVKEVNIKTTKKQSITAINQIVEKVQTLLNSTEFQEESKAVVRFLAILRVLYRTNPESFAQATESLQGRTRVYFARDEATLLMAGNHTKPKQIPDTPYWVITNTNSGRKMLMLEGAMQSMELPETLIDEVRSYFTVN
;
A
#
# COMPACT_ATOMS: atom_id res chain seq x y z
N MET A 1 4.23 5.98 7.07
CA MET A 1 4.64 6.05 8.50
C MET A 1 5.74 5.03 8.72
N LYS A 2 6.65 5.24 9.67
CA LYS A 2 7.62 4.20 10.09
C LYS A 2 7.11 3.58 11.40
N ILE A 3 7.32 2.28 11.56
CA ILE A 3 6.92 1.54 12.77
C ILE A 3 8.15 1.42 13.68
N ILE A 4 7.95 1.69 14.96
CA ILE A 4 8.91 1.43 16.04
C ILE A 4 8.22 0.54 17.06
N GLU A 5 8.93 -0.47 17.56
CA GLU A 5 8.45 -1.29 18.67
C GLU A 5 8.94 -0.68 19.98
N VAL A 6 8.04 -0.64 20.97
CA VAL A 6 8.31 -0.19 22.33
C VAL A 6 7.77 -1.25 23.29
N ASP A 7 8.34 -1.34 24.48
CA ASP A 7 7.79 -2.21 25.52
C ASP A 7 6.43 -1.68 26.05
N GLU A 8 5.74 -2.55 26.80
CA GLU A 8 4.39 -2.29 27.33
C GLU A 8 4.37 -1.10 28.30
N GLU A 9 5.42 -0.94 29.11
CA GLU A 9 5.51 0.15 30.09
C GLU A 9 5.64 1.51 29.39
N LEU A 10 6.52 1.59 28.39
CA LEU A 10 6.73 2.79 27.58
C LEU A 10 5.50 3.12 26.73
N TYR A 11 4.82 2.10 26.19
CA TYR A 11 3.55 2.30 25.49
C TYR A 11 2.49 2.96 26.38
N GLN A 12 2.29 2.43 27.59
CA GLN A 12 1.33 2.99 28.56
C GLN A 12 1.71 4.41 28.97
N TYR A 13 3.01 4.66 29.19
CA TYR A 13 3.50 6.00 29.47
C TYR A 13 3.16 6.99 28.33
N ILE A 14 3.47 6.66 27.07
CA ILE A 14 3.19 7.52 25.92
C ILE A 14 1.67 7.76 25.80
N ALA A 15 0.85 6.71 25.92
CA ALA A 15 -0.61 6.83 25.83
C ALA A 15 -1.20 7.75 26.90
N SER A 16 -0.67 7.69 28.13
CA SER A 16 -1.10 8.54 29.26
C SER A 16 -0.86 10.04 29.04
N GLN A 17 0.02 10.39 28.08
CA GLN A 17 0.39 11.77 27.77
C GLN A 17 -0.52 12.41 26.70
N THR A 18 -1.59 11.76 26.27
CA THR A 18 -2.56 12.29 25.30
C THR A 18 -3.27 13.54 25.86
N ARG A 19 -3.25 14.66 25.14
CA ARG A 19 -3.87 15.93 25.58
C ARG A 19 -5.09 16.32 24.76
N SER A 20 -5.17 15.89 23.52
CA SER A 20 -6.27 16.20 22.60
C SER A 20 -6.85 14.92 22.01
N ILE A 21 -8.17 14.88 21.84
CA ILE A 21 -8.83 13.74 21.19
C ILE A 21 -8.33 13.65 19.74
N GLY A 22 -7.86 12.45 19.35
CA GLY A 22 -7.29 12.23 18.02
C GLY A 22 -5.85 12.70 17.82
N GLU A 23 -5.11 13.07 18.88
CA GLU A 23 -3.66 13.34 18.81
C GLU A 23 -2.89 12.09 18.35
N SER A 24 -1.97 12.23 17.39
CA SER A 24 -1.19 11.08 16.92
C SER A 24 -0.06 10.75 17.88
N ALA A 25 0.38 9.47 17.92
CA ALA A 25 1.55 9.07 18.71
C ALA A 25 2.82 9.86 18.34
N SER A 26 2.94 10.29 17.08
CA SER A 26 4.05 11.15 16.63
C SER A 26 3.99 12.55 17.24
N ASP A 27 2.79 13.11 17.41
CA ASP A 27 2.61 14.44 18.01
C ASP A 27 2.90 14.41 19.51
N ILE A 28 2.44 13.35 20.19
CA ILE A 28 2.74 13.09 21.60
C ILE A 28 4.27 12.98 21.81
N LEU A 29 4.95 12.16 21.01
CA LEU A 29 6.39 11.96 21.11
C LEU A 29 7.20 13.22 20.78
N ARG A 30 6.81 13.99 19.77
CA ARG A 30 7.49 15.25 19.43
C ARG A 30 7.42 16.24 20.58
N ARG A 31 6.25 16.34 21.23
CA ARG A 31 6.07 17.20 22.41
C ARG A 31 6.91 16.73 23.59
N LEU A 32 6.91 15.43 23.90
CA LEU A 32 7.72 14.86 24.99
C LEU A 32 9.22 15.07 24.78
N LEU A 33 9.68 15.01 23.52
CA LEU A 33 11.08 15.18 23.14
C LEU A 33 11.48 16.62 22.79
N SER A 34 10.58 17.60 22.99
CA SER A 34 10.80 19.01 22.63
C SER A 34 11.21 19.24 21.15
N LEU A 35 10.67 18.42 20.25
CA LEU A 35 10.86 18.53 18.81
C LEU A 35 9.86 19.52 18.19
N PRO A 36 10.16 20.14 17.03
CA PRO A 36 9.23 21.03 16.36
C PRO A 36 7.92 20.32 15.99
N VAL A 37 6.80 20.98 16.28
CA VAL A 37 5.44 20.50 15.99
C VAL A 37 5.15 20.72 14.50
N HIS A 38 4.70 19.67 13.80
CA HIS A 38 4.11 19.83 12.47
C HIS A 38 2.65 20.21 12.64
N THR A 39 2.33 21.50 12.54
CA THR A 39 0.95 21.93 12.33
C THR A 39 0.50 21.50 10.94
N SER A 40 -0.06 20.31 10.84
CA SER A 40 -0.86 19.90 9.70
C SER A 40 -2.14 20.74 9.71
N ILE A 41 -2.17 21.77 8.87
CA ILE A 41 -3.35 22.61 8.66
C ILE A 41 -4.44 21.70 8.07
N VAL A 42 -5.41 21.35 8.90
CA VAL A 42 -6.68 20.76 8.48
C VAL A 42 -7.50 21.84 7.78
N ASN A 43 -7.50 21.84 6.44
CA ASN A 43 -8.47 22.60 5.67
C ASN A 43 -9.80 21.83 5.66
N ASP A 44 -10.62 22.14 6.66
CA ASP A 44 -12.05 21.87 6.66
C ASP A 44 -12.71 22.93 5.76
N LEU A 45 -13.12 22.54 4.54
CA LEU A 45 -13.77 23.44 3.59
C LEU A 45 -15.28 23.42 3.81
N ILE A 46 -15.72 24.30 4.70
CA ILE A 46 -16.96 25.07 4.53
C ILE A 46 -16.75 25.98 3.31
N ILE A 47 -17.70 26.05 2.38
CA ILE A 47 -18.16 27.31 1.74
C ILE A 47 -19.45 27.08 0.94
N THR A 48 -20.42 27.89 1.34
CA THR A 48 -21.74 28.19 0.79
C THR A 48 -21.64 29.13 -0.43
N SER A 49 -22.38 28.78 -1.49
CA SER A 49 -23.04 29.61 -2.52
C SER A 49 -22.31 30.75 -3.29
N ALA A 50 -22.44 30.63 -4.63
CA ALA A 50 -22.93 31.61 -5.62
C ALA A 50 -21.96 32.56 -6.37
N GLU A 51 -22.01 32.39 -7.71
CA GLU A 51 -21.96 33.38 -8.82
C GLU A 51 -20.63 34.16 -9.06
N THR A 52 -20.11 34.44 -10.27
CA THR A 52 -20.59 34.45 -11.67
C THR A 52 -19.39 34.45 -12.66
N ASP A 53 -19.60 33.86 -13.84
CA ASP A 53 -19.19 34.25 -15.20
C ASP A 53 -17.73 34.48 -15.69
N GLN A 54 -17.51 33.92 -16.91
CA GLN A 54 -16.62 34.27 -18.05
C GLN A 54 -15.26 33.57 -18.27
N LYS A 55 -15.25 32.73 -19.32
CA LYS A 55 -14.13 32.31 -20.22
C LYS A 55 -13.74 33.53 -21.12
N PRO A 56 -12.64 33.55 -21.94
CA PRO A 56 -11.73 32.46 -22.32
C PRO A 56 -10.22 32.78 -22.62
N LYS A 57 -9.46 31.68 -22.84
CA LYS A 57 -8.30 31.48 -23.76
C LYS A 57 -6.84 31.77 -23.32
N GLN A 58 -6.05 30.67 -23.44
CA GLN A 58 -4.72 30.50 -24.04
C GLN A 58 -3.43 30.42 -23.18
N ALA A 59 -2.57 29.52 -23.69
CA ALA A 59 -1.11 29.38 -23.53
C ALA A 59 -0.59 28.40 -22.46
N ILE A 60 -0.18 27.23 -22.98
CA ILE A 60 0.76 26.28 -22.38
C ILE A 60 2.04 27.01 -21.99
N ASN A 61 2.48 26.89 -20.74
CA ASN A 61 3.89 27.08 -20.41
C ASN A 61 4.33 25.99 -19.43
N VAL A 62 5.10 25.06 -19.97
CA VAL A 62 5.84 24.04 -19.24
C VAL A 62 6.88 24.78 -18.39
N LYS A 63 6.65 24.81 -17.07
CA LYS A 63 7.72 25.10 -16.12
C LYS A 63 7.83 23.93 -15.15
N GLU A 64 8.90 23.19 -15.38
CA GLU A 64 9.52 22.25 -14.44
C GLU A 64 9.46 22.82 -13.02
N VAL A 65 8.68 22.18 -12.16
CA VAL A 65 8.87 22.31 -10.71
C VAL A 65 9.51 21.01 -10.26
N ASN A 66 10.83 21.07 -10.22
CA ASN A 66 11.72 20.17 -9.52
C ASN A 66 11.36 20.16 -8.03
N ILE A 67 10.49 19.24 -7.62
CA ILE A 67 10.20 18.99 -6.21
C ILE A 67 11.07 17.82 -5.75
N LYS A 68 12.21 18.15 -5.13
CA LYS A 68 13.05 17.17 -4.44
C LYS A 68 12.47 16.84 -3.05
N THR A 69 12.22 15.54 -2.90
CA THR A 69 12.45 14.70 -1.71
C THR A 69 11.53 14.85 -0.50
N THR A 70 10.43 14.11 -0.54
CA THR A 70 10.12 13.10 0.49
C THR A 70 10.08 11.73 -0.21
N LYS A 71 10.39 10.63 0.51
CA LYS A 71 10.51 9.26 -0.03
C LYS A 71 9.19 8.74 -0.60
N LYS A 72 8.81 9.23 -1.77
CA LYS A 72 7.63 8.85 -2.51
C LYS A 72 8.09 8.23 -3.82
N GLN A 73 7.50 7.10 -4.20
CA GLN A 73 7.88 6.37 -5.41
C GLN A 73 7.85 7.33 -6.62
N SER A 74 8.86 7.26 -7.50
CA SER A 74 8.89 8.15 -8.66
C SER A 74 7.73 7.85 -9.60
N ILE A 75 7.16 8.88 -10.23
CA ILE A 75 6.06 8.72 -11.21
C ILE A 75 6.47 7.77 -12.34
N THR A 76 7.74 7.82 -12.76
CA THR A 76 8.30 6.88 -13.75
C THR A 76 8.22 5.43 -13.27
N ALA A 77 8.55 5.16 -12.00
CA ALA A 77 8.45 3.81 -11.44
C ALA A 77 6.99 3.34 -11.32
N ILE A 78 6.06 4.24 -10.94
CA ILE A 78 4.61 3.93 -10.94
C ILE A 78 4.16 3.51 -12.34
N ASN A 79 4.48 4.31 -13.36
CA ASN A 79 4.08 4.01 -14.74
C ASN A 79 4.67 2.69 -15.25
N GLN A 80 5.91 2.37 -14.89
CA GLN A 80 6.53 1.08 -15.23
C GLN A 80 5.80 -0.10 -14.60
N ILE A 81 5.37 0.01 -13.34
CA ILE A 81 4.58 -1.05 -12.68
C ILE A 81 3.23 -1.19 -13.38
N VAL A 82 2.55 -0.08 -13.69
CA VAL A 82 1.27 -0.10 -14.40
C VAL A 82 1.40 -0.82 -15.74
N GLU A 83 2.39 -0.46 -16.56
CA GLU A 83 2.65 -1.11 -17.86
C GLU A 83 2.92 -2.61 -17.72
N LYS A 84 3.74 -3.01 -16.74
CA LYS A 84 4.08 -4.42 -16.52
C LYS A 84 2.91 -5.24 -16.01
N VAL A 85 2.08 -4.68 -15.12
CA VAL A 85 0.86 -5.34 -14.65
C VAL A 85 -0.14 -5.46 -15.81
N GLN A 86 -0.38 -4.40 -16.59
CA GLN A 86 -1.26 -4.46 -17.75
C GLN A 86 -0.77 -5.46 -18.81
N THR A 87 0.55 -5.53 -19.04
CA THR A 87 1.13 -6.54 -19.94
C THR A 87 0.85 -7.96 -19.43
N LEU A 88 0.98 -8.20 -18.12
CA LEU A 88 0.63 -9.49 -17.53
C LEU A 88 -0.87 -9.78 -17.69
N LEU A 89 -1.74 -8.83 -17.34
CA LEU A 89 -3.19 -9.02 -17.42
C LEU A 89 -3.61 -9.36 -18.86
N ASN A 90 -3.04 -8.70 -19.86
CA ASN A 90 -3.33 -8.95 -21.28
C ASN A 90 -2.66 -10.21 -21.86
N SER A 91 -1.83 -10.92 -21.10
CA SER A 91 -1.19 -12.15 -21.58
C SER A 91 -2.18 -13.32 -21.65
N THR A 92 -2.04 -14.17 -22.68
CA THR A 92 -2.88 -15.36 -22.85
C THR A 92 -2.79 -16.30 -21.66
N GLU A 93 -1.58 -16.52 -21.15
CA GLU A 93 -1.29 -17.36 -19.98
C GLU A 93 -2.06 -16.90 -18.73
N PHE A 94 -2.18 -15.59 -18.52
CA PHE A 94 -2.92 -15.04 -17.37
C PHE A 94 -4.44 -15.14 -17.55
N GLN A 95 -4.94 -14.88 -18.77
CA GLN A 95 -6.37 -14.94 -19.09
C GLN A 95 -6.92 -16.37 -19.03
N GLU A 96 -6.13 -17.37 -19.43
CA GLU A 96 -6.53 -18.78 -19.44
C GLU A 96 -6.34 -19.48 -18.09
N GLU A 97 -5.49 -18.94 -17.19
CA GLU A 97 -5.30 -19.51 -15.87
C GLU A 97 -6.61 -19.44 -15.08
N SER A 98 -7.13 -20.58 -14.61
CA SER A 98 -8.40 -20.69 -13.89
C SER A 98 -8.23 -20.53 -12.37
N LYS A 99 -7.05 -20.84 -11.83
CA LYS A 99 -6.78 -20.86 -10.39
C LYS A 99 -6.42 -19.46 -9.91
N ALA A 100 -7.29 -18.88 -9.09
CA ALA A 100 -7.06 -17.57 -8.46
C ALA A 100 -5.73 -17.49 -7.68
N VAL A 101 -5.25 -18.60 -7.08
CA VAL A 101 -3.95 -18.60 -6.39
C VAL A 101 -2.77 -18.41 -7.35
N VAL A 102 -2.85 -18.90 -8.59
CA VAL A 102 -1.77 -18.75 -9.57
C VAL A 102 -1.76 -17.32 -10.10
N ARG A 103 -2.93 -16.77 -10.45
CA ARG A 103 -3.07 -15.35 -10.82
C ARG A 103 -2.56 -14.40 -9.73
N PHE A 104 -2.88 -14.70 -8.47
CA PHE A 104 -2.40 -13.97 -7.30
C PHE A 104 -0.86 -13.95 -7.21
N LEU A 105 -0.22 -15.11 -7.32
CA LEU A 105 1.25 -15.21 -7.29
C LEU A 105 1.91 -14.51 -8.48
N ALA A 106 1.29 -14.57 -9.67
CA ALA A 106 1.79 -13.91 -10.88
C ALA A 106 1.82 -12.38 -10.72
N ILE A 107 0.74 -11.79 -10.21
CA ILE A 107 0.68 -10.34 -9.96
C ILE A 107 1.72 -9.93 -8.91
N LEU A 108 1.79 -10.64 -7.78
CA LEU A 108 2.78 -10.34 -6.73
C LEU A 108 4.22 -10.41 -7.25
N ARG A 109 4.53 -11.40 -8.10
CA ARG A 109 5.84 -11.52 -8.76
C ARG A 109 6.14 -10.30 -9.63
N VAL A 110 5.18 -9.81 -10.42
CA VAL A 110 5.37 -8.62 -11.26
C VAL A 110 5.57 -7.37 -10.42
N LEU A 111 4.77 -7.18 -9.36
CA LEU A 111 4.92 -6.05 -8.44
C LEU A 111 6.33 -6.02 -7.82
N TYR A 112 6.79 -7.15 -7.26
CA TYR A 112 8.13 -7.24 -6.69
C TYR A 112 9.24 -7.03 -7.74
N ARG A 113 9.18 -7.73 -8.88
CA ARG A 113 10.27 -7.65 -9.89
C ARG A 113 10.39 -6.27 -10.52
N THR A 114 9.31 -5.50 -10.56
CA THR A 114 9.33 -4.15 -11.12
C THR A 114 9.84 -3.12 -10.11
N ASN A 115 9.47 -3.25 -8.84
CA ASN A 115 10.00 -2.38 -7.78
C ASN A 115 10.12 -3.12 -6.42
N PRO A 116 11.26 -3.77 -6.16
CA PRO A 116 11.47 -4.55 -4.93
C PRO A 116 11.40 -3.72 -3.65
N GLU A 117 11.88 -2.47 -3.68
CA GLU A 117 11.89 -1.58 -2.51
C GLU A 117 10.48 -1.18 -2.11
N SER A 118 9.67 -0.74 -3.09
CA SER A 118 8.27 -0.36 -2.85
C SER A 118 7.44 -1.57 -2.43
N PHE A 119 7.66 -2.73 -3.05
CA PHE A 119 6.97 -3.96 -2.65
C PHE A 119 7.34 -4.35 -1.21
N ALA A 120 8.62 -4.24 -0.83
CA ALA A 120 9.04 -4.55 0.53
C ALA A 120 8.30 -3.68 1.56
N GLN A 121 8.27 -2.37 1.34
CA GLN A 121 7.54 -1.43 2.18
C GLN A 121 6.04 -1.75 2.25
N ALA A 122 5.42 -2.07 1.11
CA ALA A 122 4.02 -2.43 1.04
C ALA A 122 3.69 -3.68 1.88
N THR A 123 4.55 -4.69 1.84
CA THR A 123 4.33 -5.96 2.54
C THR A 123 4.50 -5.87 4.06
N GLU A 124 5.26 -4.90 4.59
CA GLU A 124 5.52 -4.77 6.04
C GLU A 124 4.24 -4.46 6.83
N SER A 125 3.35 -3.63 6.28
CA SER A 125 2.09 -3.26 6.95
C SER A 125 0.92 -4.22 6.67
N LEU A 126 1.06 -5.13 5.70
CA LEU A 126 -0.02 -6.01 5.26
C LEU A 126 -0.09 -7.26 6.13
N GLN A 127 -0.98 -7.24 7.10
CA GLN A 127 -1.27 -8.36 7.99
C GLN A 127 -2.75 -8.45 8.33
N GLY A 128 -3.19 -9.65 8.71
CA GLY A 128 -4.49 -9.85 9.30
C GLY A 128 -4.47 -9.62 10.82
N ARG A 129 -5.62 -9.75 11.47
CA ARG A 129 -5.75 -9.58 12.93
C ARG A 129 -4.75 -10.44 13.73
N THR A 130 -4.51 -11.66 13.28
CA THR A 130 -3.65 -12.64 13.99
C THR A 130 -2.72 -13.38 13.04
N ARG A 131 -2.59 -12.94 11.78
CA ARG A 131 -1.84 -13.67 10.75
C ARG A 131 -0.94 -12.71 10.00
N VAL A 132 0.33 -13.04 9.94
CA VAL A 132 1.29 -12.42 9.03
C VAL A 132 0.97 -12.91 7.61
N TYR A 133 0.89 -12.00 6.63
CA TYR A 133 0.56 -12.38 5.24
C TYR A 133 1.80 -12.68 4.41
N PHE A 134 2.85 -11.88 4.59
CA PHE A 134 4.10 -11.97 3.84
C PHE A 134 5.28 -12.12 4.79
N ALA A 135 6.25 -12.96 4.42
CA ALA A 135 7.51 -13.11 5.15
C ALA A 135 8.65 -13.45 4.20
N ARG A 136 9.89 -13.45 4.70
CA ARG A 136 11.09 -13.86 3.93
C ARG A 136 11.37 -15.37 4.01
N ASP A 137 10.62 -16.09 4.82
CA ASP A 137 10.73 -17.53 5.03
C ASP A 137 9.35 -18.14 5.34
N GLU A 138 9.23 -19.44 5.11
CA GLU A 138 7.99 -20.19 5.35
C GLU A 138 7.64 -20.31 6.85
N ALA A 139 8.65 -20.45 7.71
CA ALA A 139 8.46 -20.75 9.13
C ALA A 139 7.76 -19.60 9.85
N THR A 140 8.11 -18.35 9.54
CA THR A 140 7.44 -17.14 10.06
C THR A 140 5.92 -17.17 9.83
N LEU A 141 5.48 -17.62 8.65
CA LEU A 141 4.05 -17.70 8.30
C LEU A 141 3.33 -18.87 8.98
N LEU A 142 4.04 -19.97 9.26
CA LEU A 142 3.50 -21.11 10.00
C LEU A 142 3.40 -20.83 11.49
N MET A 143 4.37 -20.12 12.08
CA MET A 143 4.33 -19.69 13.48
C MET A 143 3.14 -18.76 13.75
N ALA A 144 2.84 -17.84 12.83
CA ALA A 144 1.66 -16.97 12.94
C ALA A 144 0.33 -17.71 12.67
N GLY A 145 0.36 -18.91 12.10
CA GLY A 145 -0.84 -19.72 11.87
C GLY A 145 -0.57 -21.06 11.20
N ASN A 146 -0.92 -22.15 11.87
CA ASN A 146 -0.57 -23.51 11.44
C ASN A 146 -1.29 -24.00 10.16
N HIS A 147 -2.35 -23.32 9.73
CA HIS A 147 -3.14 -23.68 8.55
C HIS A 147 -3.14 -22.56 7.50
N THR A 148 -2.01 -21.88 7.30
CA THR A 148 -1.87 -20.76 6.34
C THR A 148 -1.52 -21.20 4.91
N LYS A 149 -1.04 -22.45 4.74
CA LYS A 149 -0.51 -23.00 3.48
C LYS A 149 0.37 -21.98 2.74
N PRO A 150 1.53 -21.60 3.32
CA PRO A 150 2.45 -20.67 2.66
C PRO A 150 2.86 -21.17 1.28
N LYS A 151 3.09 -20.25 0.35
CA LYS A 151 3.77 -20.52 -0.92
C LYS A 151 4.80 -19.44 -1.18
N GLN A 152 5.95 -19.83 -1.72
CA GLN A 152 6.91 -18.87 -2.24
C GLN A 152 6.32 -18.17 -3.47
N ILE A 153 6.50 -16.85 -3.55
CA ILE A 153 6.20 -16.09 -4.77
C ILE A 153 7.38 -16.34 -5.73
N PRO A 154 7.15 -16.89 -6.95
CA PRO A 154 8.24 -17.33 -7.82
C PRO A 154 9.24 -16.21 -8.15
N ASP A 155 10.53 -16.54 -8.15
CA ASP A 155 11.67 -15.62 -8.35
C ASP A 155 11.74 -14.46 -7.36
N THR A 156 11.22 -14.64 -6.15
CA THR A 156 11.32 -13.63 -5.09
C THR A 156 11.77 -14.27 -3.77
N PRO A 157 12.34 -13.49 -2.85
CA PRO A 157 12.64 -13.94 -1.50
C PRO A 157 11.41 -13.93 -0.58
N TYR A 158 10.20 -13.73 -1.11
CA TYR A 158 8.97 -13.60 -0.33
C TYR A 158 8.13 -14.88 -0.37
N TRP A 159 7.56 -15.18 0.78
CA TRP A 159 6.50 -16.16 0.97
C TRP A 159 5.20 -15.45 1.27
N VAL A 160 4.08 -16.04 0.86
CA VAL A 160 2.73 -15.52 1.12
C VAL A 160 1.79 -16.63 1.56
N ILE A 161 0.87 -16.33 2.47
CA ILE A 161 -0.18 -17.28 2.86
C ILE A 161 -1.17 -17.50 1.70
N THR A 162 -1.57 -18.75 1.43
CA THR A 162 -2.47 -19.04 0.30
C THR A 162 -3.80 -19.67 0.70
N ASN A 163 -3.94 -20.11 1.95
CA ASN A 163 -5.21 -20.60 2.51
C ASN A 163 -6.17 -19.45 2.86
N THR A 164 -6.63 -18.77 1.81
CA THR A 164 -7.51 -17.61 1.83
C THR A 164 -8.53 -17.73 0.71
N ASN A 165 -9.70 -17.11 0.83
CA ASN A 165 -10.65 -17.04 -0.30
C ASN A 165 -10.20 -15.99 -1.35
N SER A 166 -10.83 -15.96 -2.52
CA SER A 166 -10.48 -15.03 -3.61
C SER A 166 -10.61 -13.56 -3.20
N GLY A 167 -11.66 -13.20 -2.46
CA GLY A 167 -11.84 -11.84 -1.96
C GLY A 167 -10.70 -11.39 -1.03
N ARG A 168 -10.19 -12.27 -0.16
CA ARG A 168 -9.04 -11.96 0.68
C ARG A 168 -7.74 -11.85 -0.13
N LYS A 169 -7.53 -12.70 -1.16
CA LYS A 169 -6.39 -12.54 -2.08
C LYS A 169 -6.43 -11.17 -2.75
N MET A 170 -7.62 -10.74 -3.18
CA MET A 170 -7.79 -9.42 -3.76
C MET A 170 -7.47 -8.30 -2.78
N LEU A 171 -7.97 -8.39 -1.53
CA LEU A 171 -7.67 -7.37 -0.51
C LEU A 171 -6.17 -7.28 -0.17
N MET A 172 -5.44 -8.40 -0.26
CA MET A 172 -3.97 -8.40 -0.14
C MET A 172 -3.32 -7.69 -1.33
N LEU A 173 -3.78 -7.93 -2.56
CA LEU A 173 -3.29 -7.24 -3.75
C LEU A 173 -3.61 -5.75 -3.70
N GLU A 174 -4.85 -5.38 -3.40
CA GLU A 174 -5.31 -4.01 -3.27
C GLU A 174 -4.47 -3.24 -2.25
N GLY A 175 -4.29 -3.77 -1.04
CA GLY A 175 -3.47 -3.12 -0.02
C GLY A 175 -2.00 -2.97 -0.46
N ALA A 176 -1.44 -3.95 -1.18
CA ALA A 176 -0.10 -3.84 -1.73
C ALA A 176 -0.02 -2.77 -2.82
N MET A 177 -0.94 -2.80 -3.79
CA MET A 177 -0.98 -1.87 -4.91
C MET A 177 -1.23 -0.42 -4.45
N GLN A 178 -2.12 -0.21 -3.48
CA GLN A 178 -2.35 1.11 -2.86
C GLN A 178 -1.11 1.61 -2.12
N SER A 179 -0.45 0.75 -1.35
CA SER A 179 0.80 1.13 -0.67
C SER A 179 1.95 1.41 -1.65
N MET A 180 1.93 0.80 -2.83
CA MET A 180 2.85 1.07 -3.94
C MET A 180 2.38 2.25 -4.83
N GLU A 181 1.35 2.98 -4.40
CA GLU A 181 0.80 4.17 -5.05
C GLU A 181 0.32 3.95 -6.50
N LEU A 182 -0.18 2.74 -6.78
CA LEU A 182 -0.74 2.43 -8.09
C LEU A 182 -2.14 3.04 -8.26
N PRO A 183 -2.52 3.42 -9.48
CA PRO A 183 -3.81 4.06 -9.74
C PRO A 183 -4.98 3.12 -9.47
N GLU A 184 -6.07 3.64 -8.89
CA GLU A 184 -7.27 2.86 -8.56
C GLU A 184 -7.87 2.17 -9.79
N THR A 185 -7.77 2.78 -10.98
CA THR A 185 -8.24 2.16 -12.23
C THR A 185 -7.56 0.83 -12.54
N LEU A 186 -6.26 0.69 -12.23
CA LEU A 186 -5.54 -0.58 -12.39
C LEU A 186 -5.96 -1.59 -11.31
N ILE A 187 -6.25 -1.11 -10.09
CA ILE A 187 -6.72 -1.95 -8.99
C ILE A 187 -8.11 -2.51 -9.31
N ASP A 188 -9.00 -1.68 -9.87
CA ASP A 188 -10.31 -2.09 -10.39
C ASP A 188 -10.20 -3.17 -11.47
N GLU A 189 -9.26 -2.99 -12.41
CA GLU A 189 -8.98 -3.97 -13.46
C GLU A 189 -8.54 -5.31 -12.85
N VAL A 190 -7.57 -5.28 -11.93
CA VAL A 190 -7.12 -6.48 -11.20
C VAL A 190 -8.27 -7.12 -10.41
N ARG A 191 -9.14 -6.32 -9.78
CA ARG A 191 -10.27 -6.79 -8.96
C ARG A 191 -11.22 -7.70 -9.74
N SER A 192 -11.44 -7.42 -11.03
CA SER A 192 -12.29 -8.23 -11.91
C SER A 192 -11.86 -9.70 -12.03
N TYR A 193 -10.58 -10.01 -11.79
CA TYR A 193 -10.05 -11.39 -11.86
C TYR A 193 -10.21 -12.20 -10.56
N PHE A 194 -10.74 -11.59 -9.50
CA PHE A 194 -10.88 -12.19 -8.17
C PHE A 194 -12.29 -12.08 -7.58
N THR A 195 -13.22 -11.42 -8.28
CA THR A 195 -14.64 -11.49 -7.95
C THR A 195 -15.14 -12.93 -8.14
N VAL A 196 -15.86 -13.43 -7.14
CA VAL A 196 -16.52 -14.74 -7.23
C VAL A 196 -17.78 -14.51 -8.05
N ASN A 197 -17.92 -15.18 -9.20
CA ASN A 197 -19.22 -15.33 -9.85
C ASN A 197 -20.11 -16.26 -9.01
#